data_AF-A0A832M0M0-F1
#
_entry.id   AF-A0A832M0M0-F1
#
_cell.length_a   1.000
_cell.length_b   1.000
_cell.length_c   1.000
_cell.angle_alpha   90.00
_cell.angle_beta   90.00
_cell.angle_gamma   90.00
#
_symmetry.space_group_name_H-M   'P 1'
#
loop_
_entity.id
_entity.type
_entity.pdbx_description
1 polymer ?
#
loop_
_entity_poly.entity_id
_entity_poly.type
_entity_poly.pdbx_seq_one_letter_code
_entity_poly.pdbx_strand_id
1 'polypeptide(L)' 'MLPYLKRCVGVAKRLSVPFVKHTDGNVWRILDLLVEAGIDALHPIEPAAGMKIKKGG' A
#
# COMPACT_ATOMS: atom_id res chain seq x y z
N MET A 1 12.81 -5.51 1.40
CA MET A 1 11.50 -4.87 1.69
C MET A 1 10.35 -5.88 1.76
N LEU A 2 10.08 -6.64 0.68
CA LEU A 2 8.89 -7.49 0.58
C LEU A 2 8.72 -8.56 1.68
N PRO A 3 9.77 -9.29 2.11
CA PRO A 3 9.62 -10.31 3.18
C PRO A 3 9.21 -9.71 4.53
N TYR A 4 9.72 -8.52 4.86
CA TYR A 4 9.39 -7.84 6.11
C TYR A 4 7.98 -7.25 6.07
N LEU A 5 7.58 -6.66 4.93
CA LEU A 5 6.22 -6.15 4.77
C LEU A 5 5.17 -7.28 4.89
N LYS A 6 5.42 -8.44 4.25
CA LYS A 6 4.57 -9.64 4.40
C LYS A 6 4.50 -10.12 5.84
N ARG A 7 5.61 -10.06 6.60
CA ARG A 7 5.61 -10.40 8.03
C ARG A 7 4.72 -9.46 8.84
N CYS A 8 4.79 -8.14 8.60
CA CYS A 8 3.97 -7.14 9.29
C CYS A 8 2.48 -7.33 8.96
N VAL A 9 2.13 -7.45 7.67
CA VAL A 9 0.76 -7.75 7.22
C VAL A 9 0.26 -9.05 7.86
N GLY A 10 1.11 -10.09 7.91
CA GLY A 10 0.77 -11.36 8.54
C GLY A 10 0.44 -11.25 10.04
N VAL A 11 1.06 -10.31 10.77
CA VAL A 11 0.69 -10.03 12.17
C VAL A 11 -0.72 -9.44 12.24
N ALA A 12 -1.02 -8.42 11.43
CA ALA A 12 -2.33 -7.78 11.40
C ALA A 12 -3.45 -8.77 11.04
N LYS A 13 -3.22 -9.62 10.03
CA LYS A 13 -4.15 -10.69 9.63
C LYS A 13 -4.41 -11.70 10.75
N ARG A 14 -3.37 -12.12 11.48
CA ARG A 14 -3.54 -13.03 12.64
C ARG A 14 -4.36 -12.41 13.78
N LEU A 15 -4.33 -11.09 13.90
CA LEU A 15 -5.09 -10.34 14.90
C LEU A 15 -6.46 -9.89 14.36
N SER A 16 -6.82 -10.25 13.13
CA SER A 16 -8.06 -9.83 12.47
C SER A 16 -8.25 -8.30 12.43
N VAL A 17 -7.15 -7.55 12.26
CA VAL A 17 -7.16 -6.08 12.14
C VAL A 17 -6.63 -5.64 10.77
N PRO A 18 -7.10 -4.50 10.22
CA PRO A 18 -6.63 -4.00 8.93
C PRO A 18 -5.20 -3.43 9.03
N PHE A 19 -4.43 -3.60 7.96
CA PHE A 19 -3.09 -3.05 7.78
C PHE A 19 -3.10 -1.94 6.71
N VAL A 20 -2.90 -0.70 7.13
CA VAL A 20 -2.75 0.45 6.24
C VAL A 20 -1.27 0.76 6.05
N LYS A 21 -0.77 0.73 4.81
CA LYS A 21 0.60 1.14 4.52
C LYS A 21 0.63 2.64 4.27
N HIS A 22 1.35 3.37 5.14
CA HIS A 22 1.69 4.76 4.88
C HIS A 22 3.01 4.90 4.11
N THR A 23 3.03 5.63 2.99
CA THR A 23 4.28 5.98 2.27
C THR A 23 4.04 7.16 1.34
N ASP A 24 4.98 8.11 1.35
CA ASP A 24 4.96 9.28 0.48
C ASP A 24 5.72 9.01 -0.83
N GLY A 25 5.58 9.94 -1.78
CA GLY A 25 6.18 9.88 -3.10
C GLY A 25 5.39 9.04 -4.10
N ASN A 26 5.94 8.90 -5.31
CA ASN A 26 5.28 8.15 -6.38
C ASN A 26 5.55 6.65 -6.25
N VAL A 27 4.56 5.91 -5.75
CA VAL A 27 4.71 4.47 -5.54
C VAL A 27 4.12 3.60 -6.65
N TRP A 28 3.77 4.15 -7.82
CA TRP A 28 3.21 3.36 -8.92
C TRP A 28 4.09 2.19 -9.33
N ARG A 29 5.40 2.38 -9.33
CA ARG A 29 6.37 1.33 -9.70
C ARG A 29 6.43 0.15 -8.73
N ILE A 30 5.92 0.32 -7.51
CA ILE A 30 5.91 -0.73 -6.48
C ILE A 30 4.48 -1.07 -6.03
N LEU A 31 3.44 -0.53 -6.67
CA LEU A 31 2.06 -0.75 -6.27
C LEU A 31 1.72 -2.25 -6.29
N ASP A 32 2.13 -2.96 -7.34
CA ASP A 32 1.91 -4.41 -7.44
C ASP A 32 2.59 -5.18 -6.32
N LEU A 33 3.80 -4.76 -5.90
CA LEU A 33 4.50 -5.36 -4.76
C LEU A 33 3.80 -5.08 -3.43
N LEU A 34 3.19 -3.90 -3.27
CA LEU A 34 2.41 -3.56 -2.09
C LEU A 34 1.13 -4.41 -2.02
N VAL A 35 0.44 -4.60 -3.15
CA VAL A 35 -0.72 -5.49 -3.28
C VAL A 35 -0.32 -6.95 -3.01
N GLU A 36 0.79 -7.42 -3.59
CA GLU A 36 1.33 -8.77 -3.36
C GLU A 36 1.71 -9.00 -1.89
N ALA A 37 2.17 -7.96 -1.20
CA ALA A 37 2.43 -8.05 0.24
C ALA A 37 1.15 -8.21 1.07
N GLY A 38 -0.01 -7.90 0.49
CA GLY A 38 -1.33 -8.11 1.07
C GLY A 38 -1.79 -6.99 2.01
N ILE A 39 -1.37 -5.74 1.76
CA ILE A 39 -1.87 -4.57 2.50
C ILE A 39 -3.36 -4.38 2.22
N ASP A 40 -4.11 -3.84 3.20
CA ASP A 40 -5.54 -3.59 3.05
C ASP A 40 -5.84 -2.19 2.49
N ALA A 41 -4.96 -1.22 2.77
CA ALA A 41 -5.06 0.13 2.23
C ALA A 41 -3.69 0.79 2.06
N LEU A 42 -3.60 1.74 1.13
CA LEU A 42 -2.44 2.58 0.86
C LEU A 42 -2.78 4.04 1.17
N HIS A 43 -1.92 4.74 1.89
CA HIS A 43 -2.09 6.16 2.22
C HIS A 43 -0.75 6.92 2.18
N PRO A 44 -0.66 8.12 1.62
CA PRO A 44 -1.58 8.71 0.67
C PRO A 44 -1.48 8.06 -0.72
N ILE A 45 -2.43 8.44 -1.57
CA ILE A 45 -2.22 8.51 -3.01
C ILE A 45 -1.88 9.96 -3.27
N GLU A 46 -0.59 10.28 -3.38
CA GLU A 46 -0.11 11.66 -3.32
C GLU A 46 -0.17 12.38 -4.68
N PRO A 47 -1.10 13.33 -4.89
CA PRO A 47 -1.22 14.01 -6.19
C PRO A 47 0.00 14.88 -6.51
N ALA A 48 0.66 15.43 -5.48
CA ALA A 48 1.89 16.21 -5.60
C ALA A 48 3.05 15.38 -6.15
N ALA A 49 3.09 14.07 -5.87
CA ALA A 49 4.05 13.13 -6.44
C ALA A 49 3.61 12.57 -7.82
N GLY A 50 2.54 13.11 -8.41
CA GLY A 50 1.98 12.62 -9.67
C GLY A 50 1.12 11.36 -9.54
N MET A 51 0.73 10.98 -8.32
CA MET A 51 -0.22 9.89 -8.12
C MET A 51 -1.65 10.41 -8.21
N LYS A 52 -2.32 10.13 -9.33
CA LYS A 52 -3.72 10.47 -9.56
C LYS A 52 -4.53 9.20 -9.80
N ILE A 53 -5.55 8.95 -8.97
CA ILE A 53 -6.56 7.93 -9.25
C ILE A 53 -7.64 8.60 -10.12
N LYS A 54 -7.73 8.27 -11.40
CA LYS A 54 -8.77 8.83 -12.29
C LYS A 54 -10.05 7.98 -12.24
N LYS A 55 -11.21 8.64 -12.15
CA LYS A 55 -12.35 8.39 -13.05
C LYS A 55 -13.26 9.63 -13.14
N GLY A 56 -13.34 10.21 -14.33
CA GLY A 56 -14.22 11.31 -14.73
C GLY A 56 -13.93 11.63 -16.20
N GLY A 57 -14.95 11.55 -17.06
CA GLY A 57 -14.88 11.85 -18.49
C GLY A 57 -14.62 13.31 -18.76
#